data_AF-A0A350V049-F1
#
_entry.id   AF-A0A350V049-F1
#
_cell.length_a   1.000
_cell.length_b   1.000
_cell.length_c   1.000
_cell.angle_alpha   90.00
_cell.angle_beta   90.00
_cell.angle_gamma   90.00
#
_symmetry.space_group_name_H-M   'P 1'
#
loop_
_entity.id
_entity.type
_entity.pdbx_description
1 polymer ?
#
loop_
_entity_poly.entity_id
_entity_poly.type
_entity_poly.pdbx_seq_one_letter_code
_entity_poly.pdbx_strand_id
1 'polypeptide(L)'
;MRFAASILFLLISTTYSAGDINSKLIIDGIEREYILHLPKNYSTEPLPLVMIFHGGGGTAEQVMNHTKFNKLADKENFICVYPNAVDKNWNDGRIGDKLPMDIDDIKFISTLLDTLTANYKINSKRIFSTGISNGGFFSLYLALKLSSRILAIAPVTANIPENLKDNWKTDKPISVLLINGTKDPLVKFDGGPVGFKDDETGRGVSLSTSWTVKILTENNSCMQGTKTEVIEDTEDDDCKAEKETYYKCADGTKVILVT
;
A
#
# COMPACT_ATOMS: atom_id res chain seq x y z
N MET A 1 -51.03 -36.24 20.04
CA MET A 1 -49.76 -36.40 19.31
C MET A 1 -49.25 -35.02 18.96
N ARG A 2 -48.11 -34.59 19.54
CA ARG A 2 -47.46 -33.31 19.21
C ARG A 2 -46.38 -33.59 18.17
N PHE A 3 -46.54 -33.05 16.97
CA PHE A 3 -45.49 -33.09 15.93
C PHE A 3 -44.46 -32.01 16.24
N ALA A 4 -43.23 -32.42 16.55
CA ALA A 4 -42.08 -31.52 16.59
C ALA A 4 -41.53 -31.39 15.15
N ALA A 5 -41.60 -30.19 14.60
CA ALA A 5 -40.95 -29.87 13.33
C ALA A 5 -39.47 -29.58 13.62
N SER A 6 -38.59 -30.51 13.25
CA SER A 6 -37.15 -30.29 13.25
C SER A 6 -36.77 -29.39 12.08
N ILE A 7 -36.33 -28.17 12.37
CA ILE A 7 -35.73 -27.27 11.38
C ILE A 7 -34.28 -27.72 11.15
N LEU A 8 -34.02 -28.27 9.98
CA LEU A 8 -32.68 -28.65 9.55
C LEU A 8 -31.95 -27.37 9.07
N PHE A 9 -31.02 -26.86 9.88
CA PHE A 9 -30.11 -25.80 9.45
C PHE A 9 -29.04 -26.42 8.54
N LEU A 10 -29.18 -26.20 7.23
CA LEU A 10 -28.13 -26.52 6.26
C LEU A 10 -27.00 -25.48 6.41
N LEU A 11 -25.91 -25.86 7.08
CA LEU A 11 -24.69 -25.06 7.10
C LEU A 11 -24.04 -25.15 5.72
N ILE A 12 -24.25 -24.13 4.88
CA ILE A 12 -23.53 -23.98 3.62
C ILE A 12 -22.10 -23.58 3.98
N SER A 13 -21.17 -24.55 3.99
CA SER A 13 -19.75 -24.24 4.08
C SER A 13 -19.31 -23.62 2.76
N THR A 14 -19.12 -22.30 2.71
CA THR A 14 -18.46 -21.66 1.57
C THR A 14 -17.01 -22.16 1.53
N THR A 15 -16.73 -23.11 0.65
CA THR A 15 -15.36 -23.53 0.33
C THR A 15 -14.73 -22.43 -0.51
N TYR A 16 -13.85 -21.64 0.09
CA TYR A 16 -13.01 -20.73 -0.68
C TYR A 16 -11.97 -21.54 -1.42
N SER A 17 -11.94 -21.44 -2.75
CA SER A 17 -10.87 -22.03 -3.54
C SER A 17 -9.70 -21.06 -3.60
N ALA A 18 -8.49 -21.56 -3.36
CA ALA A 18 -7.27 -20.77 -3.56
C ALA A 18 -7.13 -20.33 -5.02
N GLY A 19 -6.43 -19.22 -5.25
CA GLY A 19 -6.18 -18.67 -6.58
C GLY A 19 -6.63 -17.22 -6.74
N ASP A 20 -6.63 -16.79 -8.00
CA ASP A 20 -6.89 -15.41 -8.40
C ASP A 20 -8.37 -15.21 -8.74
N ILE A 21 -8.96 -14.15 -8.19
CA ILE A 21 -10.36 -13.78 -8.38
C ILE A 21 -10.39 -12.34 -8.91
N ASN A 22 -10.84 -12.19 -10.15
CA ASN A 22 -11.15 -10.88 -10.72
C ASN A 22 -12.54 -10.45 -10.24
N SER A 23 -12.63 -9.25 -9.69
CA SER A 23 -13.88 -8.73 -9.15
C SER A 23 -13.92 -7.21 -9.28
N LYS A 24 -15.06 -6.63 -8.92
CA LYS A 24 -15.33 -5.21 -9.08
C LYS A 24 -16.29 -4.69 -8.02
N LEU A 25 -16.21 -3.39 -7.76
CA LEU A 25 -17.15 -2.62 -6.95
C LEU A 25 -17.71 -1.46 -7.77
N ILE A 26 -18.87 -0.94 -7.37
CA ILE A 26 -19.36 0.33 -7.90
C ILE A 26 -19.11 1.40 -6.84
N ILE A 27 -18.31 2.41 -7.17
CA ILE A 27 -17.98 3.54 -6.30
C ILE A 27 -18.33 4.82 -7.07
N ASP A 28 -19.30 5.58 -6.54
CA ASP A 28 -19.76 6.84 -7.17
C ASP A 28 -20.17 6.69 -8.64
N GLY A 29 -20.82 5.55 -8.94
CA GLY A 29 -21.27 5.23 -10.30
C GLY A 29 -20.18 4.69 -11.22
N ILE A 30 -18.93 4.58 -10.75
CA ILE A 30 -17.79 4.06 -11.51
C ILE A 30 -17.54 2.60 -11.13
N GLU A 31 -17.35 1.75 -12.13
CA GLU A 31 -16.90 0.37 -11.93
C GLU A 31 -15.39 0.35 -11.59
N ARG A 32 -15.05 -0.19 -10.42
CA ARG A 32 -13.70 -0.24 -9.86
C ARG A 32 -13.24 -1.70 -9.73
N GLU A 33 -12.36 -2.12 -10.62
CA GLU A 33 -11.87 -3.49 -10.70
C GLU A 33 -10.70 -3.76 -9.74
N TYR A 34 -10.56 -5.00 -9.32
CA TYR A 34 -9.43 -5.49 -8.55
C TYR A 34 -9.22 -6.99 -8.75
N ILE A 35 -8.00 -7.45 -8.52
CA ILE A 35 -7.63 -8.87 -8.45
C ILE A 35 -7.37 -9.22 -7.00
N LEU A 36 -8.05 -10.24 -6.49
CA LEU A 36 -7.78 -10.82 -5.17
C LEU A 36 -7.06 -12.15 -5.36
N HIS A 37 -5.96 -12.34 -4.64
CA HIS A 37 -5.27 -13.63 -4.58
C HIS A 37 -5.44 -14.26 -3.20
N LEU A 38 -6.06 -15.43 -3.16
CA LEU A 38 -6.13 -16.27 -1.97
C LEU A 38 -5.01 -17.31 -2.02
N PRO A 39 -4.13 -17.39 -0.99
CA PRO A 39 -3.00 -18.30 -1.00
C PRO A 39 -3.45 -19.76 -0.98
N LYS A 40 -2.61 -20.69 -1.44
CA LYS A 40 -2.88 -22.13 -1.48
C LYS A 40 -3.41 -22.73 -0.16
N ASN A 41 -2.93 -22.23 0.98
CA ASN A 41 -3.29 -22.71 2.30
C ASN A 41 -4.40 -21.89 2.96
N TYR A 42 -5.12 -21.08 2.19
CA TYR A 42 -6.26 -20.31 2.69
C TYR A 42 -7.35 -21.25 3.21
N SER A 43 -7.73 -21.05 4.48
CA SER A 43 -8.62 -21.94 5.22
C SER A 43 -9.53 -21.13 6.15
N THR A 44 -9.76 -21.60 7.38
CA THR A 44 -10.68 -20.95 8.34
C THR A 44 -10.03 -19.82 9.14
N GLU A 45 -8.70 -19.77 9.21
CA GLU A 45 -7.98 -18.80 10.03
C GLU A 45 -7.87 -17.42 9.36
N PRO A 46 -8.10 -16.31 10.09
CA PRO A 46 -7.92 -14.97 9.55
C PRO A 46 -6.48 -14.67 9.13
N LEU A 47 -6.27 -14.38 7.84
CA LEU A 47 -4.95 -14.09 7.28
C LEU A 47 -4.66 -12.58 7.18
N PRO A 48 -3.37 -12.17 7.19
CA PRO A 48 -2.99 -10.82 6.82
C PRO A 48 -3.43 -10.47 5.39
N LEU A 49 -3.66 -9.19 5.13
CA LEU A 49 -3.94 -8.66 3.79
C LEU A 49 -2.85 -7.67 3.38
N VAL A 50 -2.32 -7.83 2.16
CA VAL A 50 -1.43 -6.85 1.53
C VAL A 50 -2.14 -6.24 0.33
N MET A 51 -2.27 -4.92 0.29
CA MET A 51 -2.72 -4.15 -0.87
C MET A 51 -1.49 -3.74 -1.69
N ILE A 52 -1.50 -4.03 -2.98
CA ILE A 52 -0.38 -3.77 -3.89
C ILE A 52 -0.84 -2.89 -5.05
N PHE A 53 -0.25 -1.69 -5.16
CA PHE A 53 -0.68 -0.66 -6.10
C PHE A 53 0.30 -0.51 -7.26
N HIS A 54 -0.24 -0.51 -8.48
CA HIS A 54 0.55 -0.25 -9.69
C HIS A 54 0.98 1.23 -9.77
N GLY A 55 2.08 1.49 -10.47
CA GLY A 55 2.50 2.84 -10.84
C GLY A 55 1.59 3.47 -11.90
N GLY A 56 1.78 4.76 -12.17
CA GLY A 56 0.94 5.52 -13.11
C GLY A 56 1.05 4.94 -14.54
N GLY A 57 -0.08 4.77 -15.20
CA GLY A 57 -0.18 4.10 -16.51
C GLY A 57 -0.17 2.56 -16.44
N GLY A 58 -0.05 1.98 -15.25
CA GLY A 58 -0.04 0.54 -15.00
C GLY A 58 -1.45 -0.07 -14.84
N THR A 59 -1.47 -1.36 -14.45
CA THR A 59 -2.68 -2.15 -14.18
C THR A 59 -2.40 -3.16 -13.06
N ALA A 60 -3.46 -3.69 -12.46
CA ALA A 60 -3.43 -4.74 -11.45
C ALA A 60 -2.68 -5.99 -11.94
N GLU A 61 -2.93 -6.44 -13.17
CA GLU A 61 -2.28 -7.59 -13.79
C GLU A 61 -0.78 -7.35 -13.95
N GLN A 62 -0.38 -6.15 -14.38
CA GLN A 62 1.03 -5.82 -14.57
C GLN A 62 1.78 -5.81 -13.24
N VAL A 63 1.25 -5.18 -12.20
CA VAL A 63 1.92 -5.14 -10.89
C VAL A 63 1.92 -6.51 -10.20
N MET A 64 0.84 -7.29 -10.32
CA MET A 64 0.79 -8.68 -9.83
C MET A 64 1.87 -9.53 -10.50
N ASN A 65 1.98 -9.45 -11.83
CA ASN A 65 2.95 -10.21 -12.59
C ASN A 65 4.39 -9.73 -12.39
N HIS A 66 4.61 -8.44 -12.19
CA HIS A 66 5.95 -7.88 -11.99
C HIS A 66 6.49 -8.21 -10.60
N THR A 67 5.69 -7.99 -9.56
CA THR A 67 6.13 -8.10 -8.17
C THR A 67 6.15 -9.53 -7.64
N LYS A 68 5.42 -10.47 -8.29
CA LYS A 68 5.33 -11.89 -7.90
C LYS A 68 4.84 -12.12 -6.46
N PHE A 69 4.08 -11.17 -5.91
CA PHE A 69 3.55 -11.29 -4.54
C PHE A 69 2.67 -12.54 -4.34
N ASN A 70 1.99 -13.06 -5.37
CA ASN A 70 1.24 -14.33 -5.27
C ASN A 70 2.13 -15.50 -4.84
N LYS A 71 3.36 -15.59 -5.36
CA LYS A 71 4.31 -16.65 -4.95
C LYS A 71 4.72 -16.51 -3.49
N LEU A 72 4.87 -15.27 -3.02
CA LEU A 72 5.22 -14.98 -1.63
C LEU A 72 4.02 -15.23 -0.70
N ALA A 73 2.82 -14.83 -1.12
CA ALA A 73 1.55 -15.09 -0.45
C ALA A 73 1.30 -16.58 -0.24
N ASP A 74 1.51 -17.40 -1.27
CA ASP A 74 1.44 -18.86 -1.19
C ASP A 74 2.41 -19.44 -0.15
N LYS A 75 3.63 -18.89 -0.09
CA LYS A 75 4.70 -19.39 0.78
C LYS A 75 4.52 -18.95 2.23
N GLU A 76 4.20 -17.69 2.46
CA GLU A 76 4.16 -17.04 3.78
C GLU A 76 2.71 -16.89 4.32
N ASN A 77 1.73 -17.38 3.56
CA ASN A 77 0.31 -17.49 3.92
C ASN A 77 -0.37 -16.15 4.27
N PHE A 78 -0.47 -15.25 3.29
CA PHE A 78 -1.25 -14.01 3.38
C PHE A 78 -2.06 -13.77 2.10
N ILE A 79 -3.05 -12.89 2.16
CA ILE A 79 -3.90 -12.52 1.02
C ILE A 79 -3.31 -11.30 0.32
N CYS A 80 -3.33 -11.29 -1.01
CA CYS A 80 -3.01 -10.08 -1.79
C CYS A 80 -4.28 -9.51 -2.42
N VAL A 81 -4.35 -8.19 -2.50
CA VAL A 81 -5.29 -7.51 -3.40
C VAL A 81 -4.55 -6.50 -4.26
N TYR A 82 -4.87 -6.49 -5.56
CA TYR A 82 -4.31 -5.62 -6.58
C TYR A 82 -5.46 -4.79 -7.19
N PRO A 83 -5.75 -3.59 -6.66
CA PRO A 83 -6.81 -2.74 -7.18
C PRO A 83 -6.36 -1.99 -8.44
N ASN A 84 -7.30 -1.67 -9.35
CA ASN A 84 -7.06 -0.80 -10.50
C ASN A 84 -7.47 0.65 -10.21
N ALA A 85 -6.62 1.59 -10.64
CA ALA A 85 -6.92 3.00 -10.62
C ALA A 85 -7.78 3.40 -11.84
N VAL A 86 -8.63 4.42 -11.70
CA VAL A 86 -9.35 5.01 -12.84
C VAL A 86 -8.32 5.67 -13.76
N ASP A 87 -8.45 5.44 -15.08
CA ASP A 87 -7.51 5.93 -16.10
C ASP A 87 -6.03 5.66 -15.76
N LYS A 88 -5.80 4.55 -15.04
CA LYS A 88 -4.48 4.04 -14.65
C LYS A 88 -3.66 4.99 -13.77
N ASN A 89 -4.28 5.97 -13.12
CA ASN A 89 -3.59 6.86 -12.17
C ASN A 89 -4.37 6.93 -10.86
N TRP A 90 -3.65 6.90 -9.74
CA TRP A 90 -4.22 7.08 -8.42
C TRP A 90 -4.32 8.57 -8.07
N ASN A 91 -5.43 8.96 -7.44
CA ASN A 91 -5.49 10.16 -6.63
C ASN A 91 -4.69 9.95 -5.35
N ASP A 92 -3.42 10.31 -5.40
CA ASP A 92 -2.44 10.04 -4.35
C ASP A 92 -2.15 11.22 -3.42
N GLY A 93 -3.06 12.20 -3.40
CA GLY A 93 -2.98 13.36 -2.54
C GLY A 93 -2.04 14.46 -3.04
N ARG A 94 -1.28 14.23 -4.12
CA ARG A 94 -0.60 15.32 -4.85
C ARG A 94 -1.63 16.17 -5.60
N ILE A 95 -1.27 17.43 -5.84
CA ILE A 95 -2.03 18.36 -6.68
C ILE A 95 -1.27 18.53 -8.01
N GLY A 96 -1.97 18.36 -9.12
CA GLY A 96 -1.41 18.54 -10.46
C GLY A 96 -2.40 18.21 -11.58
N ASP A 97 -2.22 18.84 -12.73
CA ASP A 97 -3.08 18.77 -13.92
C ASP A 97 -3.18 17.37 -14.54
N LYS A 98 -2.20 16.49 -14.26
CA LYS A 98 -2.15 15.12 -14.76
C LYS A 98 -2.61 14.08 -13.72
N LEU A 99 -3.22 14.52 -12.63
CA LEU A 99 -3.70 13.65 -11.55
C LEU A 99 -5.24 13.64 -11.51
N PRO A 100 -5.87 12.49 -11.21
CA PRO A 100 -7.33 12.37 -11.20
C PRO A 100 -7.92 12.86 -9.87
N MET A 101 -7.79 14.17 -9.61
CA MET A 101 -8.12 14.77 -8.31
C MET A 101 -9.61 14.69 -7.93
N ASP A 102 -10.49 14.43 -8.91
CA ASP A 102 -11.93 14.24 -8.75
C ASP A 102 -12.33 12.79 -8.44
N ILE A 103 -11.40 11.84 -8.54
CA ILE A 103 -11.64 10.42 -8.23
C ILE A 103 -11.35 10.15 -6.75
N ASP A 104 -12.35 9.64 -6.02
CA ASP A 104 -12.21 9.28 -4.61
C ASP A 104 -11.65 7.85 -4.42
N ASP A 105 -10.34 7.73 -4.60
CA ASP A 105 -9.64 6.46 -4.40
C ASP A 105 -9.59 6.04 -2.93
N ILE A 106 -9.69 6.97 -1.98
CA ILE A 106 -9.75 6.64 -0.55
C ILE A 106 -11.04 5.90 -0.23
N LYS A 107 -12.18 6.38 -0.74
CA LYS A 107 -13.47 5.71 -0.59
C LYS A 107 -13.50 4.36 -1.28
N PHE A 108 -12.89 4.23 -2.46
CA PHE A 108 -12.75 2.93 -3.11
C PHE A 108 -12.00 1.94 -2.22
N ILE A 109 -10.81 2.29 -1.72
CA ILE A 109 -10.02 1.38 -0.89
C ILE A 109 -10.69 1.09 0.45
N SER A 110 -11.31 2.08 1.10
CA SER A 110 -12.07 1.83 2.33
C SER A 110 -13.22 0.85 2.10
N THR A 111 -14.01 1.04 1.03
CA THR A 111 -15.13 0.15 0.69
C THR A 111 -14.66 -1.24 0.29
N LEU A 112 -13.52 -1.33 -0.41
CA LEU A 112 -12.89 -2.59 -0.76
C LEU A 112 -12.44 -3.35 0.48
N LEU A 113 -11.77 -2.69 1.44
CA LEU A 113 -11.37 -3.32 2.69
C LEU A 113 -12.58 -3.85 3.49
N ASP A 114 -13.67 -3.10 3.54
CA ASP A 114 -14.91 -3.54 4.19
C ASP A 114 -15.52 -4.76 3.48
N THR A 115 -15.59 -4.70 2.15
CA THR A 115 -16.10 -5.81 1.32
C THR A 115 -15.26 -7.07 1.51
N LEU A 116 -13.93 -6.95 1.45
CA LEU A 116 -13.04 -8.10 1.60
C LEU A 116 -13.12 -8.68 3.01
N THR A 117 -13.16 -7.84 4.05
CA THR A 117 -13.25 -8.32 5.44
C THR A 117 -14.59 -9.00 5.73
N ALA A 118 -15.67 -8.58 5.07
CA ALA A 118 -16.97 -9.23 5.19
C ALA A 118 -17.03 -10.59 4.49
N ASN A 119 -16.34 -10.72 3.34
CA ASN A 119 -16.44 -11.90 2.48
C ASN A 119 -15.26 -12.88 2.61
N TYR A 120 -14.19 -12.53 3.31
CA TYR A 120 -13.00 -13.37 3.46
C TYR A 120 -12.48 -13.30 4.91
N LYS A 121 -11.76 -14.35 5.33
CA LYS A 121 -11.10 -14.45 6.62
C LYS A 121 -9.83 -13.61 6.61
N ILE A 122 -10.01 -12.31 6.83
CA ILE A 122 -8.94 -11.32 6.93
C ILE A 122 -8.77 -10.89 8.38
N ASN A 123 -7.54 -10.89 8.85
CA ASN A 123 -7.18 -10.27 10.11
C ASN A 123 -7.11 -8.76 9.93
N SER A 124 -8.16 -8.05 10.33
CA SER A 124 -8.27 -6.59 10.20
C SER A 124 -7.22 -5.80 10.98
N LYS A 125 -6.46 -6.44 11.88
CA LYS A 125 -5.31 -5.82 12.57
C LYS A 125 -3.99 -5.98 11.81
N ARG A 126 -3.97 -6.70 10.68
CA ARG A 126 -2.78 -7.02 9.89
C ARG A 126 -3.02 -6.70 8.41
N ILE A 127 -3.37 -5.45 8.14
CA ILE A 127 -3.53 -4.90 6.79
C ILE A 127 -2.31 -4.05 6.44
N PHE A 128 -1.76 -4.28 5.26
CA PHE A 128 -0.54 -3.66 4.75
C PHE A 128 -0.78 -3.00 3.40
N SER A 129 0.05 -2.01 3.06
CA SER A 129 -0.02 -1.31 1.76
C SER A 129 1.37 -1.14 1.15
N THR A 130 1.50 -1.39 -0.15
CA THR A 130 2.75 -1.16 -0.90
C THR A 130 2.43 -0.78 -2.35
N GLY A 131 3.38 -0.14 -3.02
CA GLY A 131 3.25 0.25 -4.41
C GLY A 131 4.46 1.02 -4.88
N ILE A 132 4.57 1.20 -6.20
CA ILE A 132 5.68 1.89 -6.84
C ILE A 132 5.23 3.20 -7.50
N SER A 133 6.07 4.24 -7.44
CA SER A 133 5.82 5.55 -8.04
C SER A 133 4.47 6.11 -7.61
N ASN A 134 3.53 6.41 -8.51
CA ASN A 134 2.15 6.83 -8.16
C ASN A 134 1.44 5.86 -7.18
N GLY A 135 1.65 4.55 -7.28
CA GLY A 135 1.14 3.59 -6.29
C GLY A 135 1.88 3.66 -4.94
N GLY A 136 3.15 4.09 -4.94
CA GLY A 136 3.92 4.37 -3.73
C GLY A 136 3.45 5.64 -3.03
N PHE A 137 3.21 6.72 -3.79
CA PHE A 137 2.56 7.93 -3.28
C PHE A 137 1.18 7.60 -2.71
N PHE A 138 0.39 6.77 -3.41
CA PHE A 138 -0.92 6.37 -2.94
C PHE A 138 -0.85 5.56 -1.65
N SER A 139 0.15 4.66 -1.51
CA SER A 139 0.40 3.94 -0.26
C SER A 139 0.71 4.87 0.92
N LEU A 140 1.50 5.94 0.70
CA LEU A 140 1.71 6.99 1.70
C LEU A 140 0.40 7.73 2.01
N TYR A 141 -0.38 8.08 1.00
CA TYR A 141 -1.64 8.78 1.17
C TYR A 141 -2.68 7.95 1.94
N LEU A 142 -2.72 6.63 1.71
CA LEU A 142 -3.52 5.70 2.50
C LEU A 142 -3.08 5.65 3.96
N ALA A 143 -1.78 5.71 4.24
CA ALA A 143 -1.30 5.82 5.63
C ALA A 143 -1.81 7.10 6.29
N LEU A 144 -1.84 8.22 5.58
CA LEU A 144 -2.41 9.47 6.11
C LEU A 144 -3.92 9.37 6.34
N LYS A 145 -4.67 8.77 5.41
CA LYS A 145 -6.14 8.79 5.43
C LYS A 145 -6.80 7.63 6.15
N LEU A 146 -6.15 6.47 6.23
CA LEU A 146 -6.68 5.21 6.77
C LEU A 146 -5.76 4.60 7.83
N SER A 147 -5.01 5.42 8.57
CA SER A 147 -4.07 4.98 9.62
C SER A 147 -4.66 4.07 10.69
N SER A 148 -5.96 4.18 10.97
CA SER A 148 -6.66 3.32 11.91
C SER A 148 -6.88 1.88 11.40
N ARG A 149 -6.73 1.67 10.08
CA ARG A 149 -6.97 0.41 9.35
C ARG A 149 -5.68 -0.24 8.87
N ILE A 150 -4.60 0.52 8.67
CA ILE A 150 -3.35 0.05 8.07
C ILE A 150 -2.27 -0.07 9.15
N LEU A 151 -1.68 -1.26 9.27
CA LEU A 151 -0.64 -1.54 10.26
C LEU A 151 0.75 -1.07 9.80
N ALA A 152 1.07 -1.28 8.52
CA ALA A 152 2.35 -0.86 7.96
C ALA A 152 2.28 -0.61 6.45
N ILE A 153 3.18 0.24 5.96
CA ILE A 153 3.33 0.56 4.54
C ILE A 153 4.76 0.33 4.04
N ALA A 154 4.89 -0.02 2.76
CA ALA A 154 6.17 -0.16 2.08
C ALA A 154 6.19 0.55 0.71
N PRO A 155 6.14 1.89 0.66
CA PRO A 155 6.18 2.64 -0.60
C PRO A 155 7.56 2.58 -1.28
N VAL A 156 7.55 2.47 -2.61
CA VAL A 156 8.75 2.42 -3.46
C VAL A 156 8.75 3.62 -4.42
N THR A 157 9.88 4.35 -4.53
CA THR A 157 10.05 5.53 -5.39
C THR A 157 8.95 6.58 -5.17
N ALA A 158 8.75 6.97 -3.92
CA ALA A 158 7.71 7.92 -3.53
C ALA A 158 8.15 8.72 -2.30
N ASN A 159 7.63 9.94 -2.18
CA ASN A 159 7.84 10.81 -1.04
C ASN A 159 6.54 11.49 -0.64
N ILE A 160 6.49 12.16 0.51
CA ILE A 160 5.27 12.87 0.90
C ILE A 160 5.03 14.05 -0.06
N PRO A 161 3.81 14.20 -0.61
CA PRO A 161 3.42 15.36 -1.42
C PRO A 161 3.66 16.69 -0.68
N GLU A 162 4.20 17.70 -1.36
CA GLU A 162 4.51 18.99 -0.75
C GLU A 162 3.27 19.68 -0.17
N ASN A 163 2.14 19.60 -0.86
CA ASN A 163 0.87 20.16 -0.41
C ASN A 163 0.33 19.52 0.88
N LEU A 164 0.91 18.41 1.34
CA LEU A 164 0.54 17.74 2.59
C LEU A 164 1.51 18.04 3.74
N LYS A 165 2.57 18.82 3.51
CA LYS A 165 3.63 19.14 4.48
C LYS A 165 3.10 19.55 5.86
N ASP A 166 2.14 20.48 5.88
CA ASP A 166 1.60 21.05 7.13
C ASP A 166 0.43 20.25 7.70
N ASN A 167 -0.05 19.24 6.96
CA ASN A 167 -1.24 18.45 7.30
C ASN A 167 -0.94 16.95 7.42
N TRP A 168 0.34 16.58 7.54
CA TRP A 168 0.73 15.19 7.77
C TRP A 168 0.60 14.81 9.23
N LYS A 169 -0.51 14.13 9.57
CA LYS A 169 -0.74 13.57 10.91
C LYS A 169 -1.61 12.33 10.79
N THR A 170 -1.10 11.18 11.24
CA THR A 170 -1.90 9.96 11.31
C THR A 170 -2.61 9.84 12.67
N ASP A 171 -3.70 9.07 12.74
CA ASP A 171 -4.42 8.81 13.98
C ASP A 171 -3.62 7.91 14.94
N LYS A 172 -2.75 7.07 14.37
CA LYS A 172 -1.91 6.11 15.09
C LYS A 172 -0.54 5.98 14.42
N PRO A 173 0.52 5.62 15.17
CA PRO A 173 1.79 5.18 14.59
C PRO A 173 1.59 4.05 13.56
N ILE A 174 2.35 4.09 12.46
CA ILE A 174 2.33 3.11 11.37
C ILE A 174 3.78 2.73 11.05
N SER A 175 4.06 1.44 10.93
CA SER A 175 5.40 1.01 10.51
C SER A 175 5.64 1.31 9.03
N VAL A 176 6.83 1.77 8.69
CA VAL A 176 7.18 2.16 7.31
C VAL A 176 8.48 1.50 6.87
N LEU A 177 8.48 0.97 5.66
CA LEU A 177 9.67 0.66 4.87
C LEU A 177 9.65 1.55 3.61
N LEU A 178 10.42 2.62 3.60
CA LEU A 178 10.56 3.49 2.44
C LEU A 178 11.72 3.00 1.57
N ILE A 179 11.51 2.86 0.26
CA ILE A 179 12.56 2.42 -0.68
C ILE A 179 12.69 3.45 -1.80
N ASN A 180 13.77 4.22 -1.85
CA ASN A 180 13.96 5.30 -2.83
C ASN A 180 15.37 5.29 -3.42
N GLY A 181 15.48 5.26 -4.75
CA GLY A 181 16.78 5.37 -5.42
C GLY A 181 17.33 6.80 -5.36
N THR A 182 18.61 6.92 -5.03
CA THR A 182 19.30 8.23 -4.90
C THR A 182 19.44 9.01 -6.22
N LYS A 183 19.32 8.31 -7.36
CA LYS A 183 19.43 8.88 -8.71
C LYS A 183 18.14 8.82 -9.52
N ASP A 184 16.97 8.63 -8.88
CA ASP A 184 15.69 8.59 -9.59
C ASP A 184 15.40 9.93 -10.30
N PRO A 185 15.29 9.96 -11.65
CA PRO A 185 15.09 11.20 -12.38
C PRO A 185 13.62 11.63 -12.45
N LEU A 186 12.66 10.80 -12.01
CA LEU A 186 11.24 11.13 -11.99
C LEU A 186 10.79 11.57 -10.59
N VAL A 187 11.11 10.77 -9.57
CA VAL A 187 10.79 11.06 -8.17
C VAL A 187 12.09 11.37 -7.45
N LYS A 188 12.54 12.61 -7.60
CA LYS A 188 13.86 13.06 -7.16
C LYS A 188 14.06 12.81 -5.67
N PHE A 189 15.22 12.25 -5.32
CA PHE A 189 15.57 11.94 -3.93
C PHE A 189 15.54 13.20 -3.03
N ASP A 190 15.99 14.33 -3.57
CA ASP A 190 16.02 15.63 -2.89
C ASP A 190 14.67 16.38 -2.95
N GLY A 191 13.64 15.76 -3.52
CA GLY A 191 12.32 16.38 -3.72
C GLY A 191 12.27 17.30 -4.94
N GLY A 192 11.12 17.97 -5.10
CA GLY A 192 10.82 18.84 -6.24
C GLY A 192 9.74 18.27 -7.18
N PRO A 193 9.61 18.85 -8.39
CA PRO A 193 8.60 18.46 -9.36
C PRO A 193 8.76 17.00 -9.78
N VAL A 194 7.65 16.25 -9.79
CA VAL A 194 7.63 14.84 -10.19
C VAL A 194 7.53 14.73 -11.71
N GLY A 195 8.52 14.07 -12.31
CA GLY A 195 8.63 13.84 -13.75
C GLY A 195 9.96 14.32 -14.33
N PHE A 196 10.17 14.03 -15.61
CA PHE A 196 11.42 14.35 -16.33
C PHE A 196 11.64 15.85 -16.62
N LYS A 197 10.63 16.68 -16.37
CA LYS A 197 10.69 18.13 -16.54
C LYS A 197 10.44 18.77 -15.18
N ASP A 198 11.06 19.92 -14.94
CA ASP A 198 10.77 20.75 -13.78
C ASP A 198 9.43 21.49 -13.98
N ASP A 199 8.35 20.72 -13.92
CA ASP A 199 6.96 21.12 -14.14
C ASP A 199 6.15 20.78 -12.88
N GLU A 200 5.96 21.79 -12.02
CA GLU A 200 5.22 21.66 -10.76
C GLU A 200 3.72 21.42 -10.97
N THR A 201 3.15 21.87 -12.09
CA THR A 201 1.72 21.72 -12.36
C THR A 201 1.38 20.35 -12.94
N GLY A 202 2.35 19.65 -13.56
CA GLY A 202 2.13 18.36 -14.18
C GLY A 202 1.69 17.26 -13.22
N ARG A 203 2.64 16.60 -12.53
CA ARG A 203 2.37 15.48 -11.62
C ARG A 203 2.56 15.87 -10.14
N GLY A 204 2.52 17.18 -9.87
CA GLY A 204 2.74 17.75 -8.55
C GLY A 204 4.19 17.71 -8.08
N VAL A 205 4.36 18.15 -6.83
CA VAL A 205 5.66 18.30 -6.17
C VAL A 205 5.72 17.36 -4.97
N SER A 206 6.87 16.70 -4.79
CA SER A 206 7.14 15.87 -3.62
C SER A 206 8.24 16.47 -2.76
N LEU A 207 8.13 16.30 -1.44
CA LEU A 207 9.20 16.61 -0.50
C LEU A 207 10.39 15.64 -0.69
N SER A 208 11.53 15.95 -0.09
CA SER A 208 12.70 15.07 -0.16
C SER A 208 12.48 13.76 0.62
N THR A 209 13.29 12.76 0.31
CA THR A 209 13.37 11.51 1.11
C THR A 209 13.73 11.81 2.56
N SER A 210 14.69 12.70 2.78
CA SER A 210 15.11 13.10 4.14
C SER A 210 13.99 13.77 4.93
N TRP A 211 13.20 14.64 4.28
CA TRP A 211 12.03 15.26 4.92
C TRP A 211 10.95 14.23 5.21
N THR A 212 10.68 13.35 4.25
CA THR A 212 9.68 12.27 4.37
C THR A 212 10.01 11.35 5.55
N VAL A 213 11.26 10.89 5.67
CA VAL A 213 11.68 10.06 6.79
C VAL A 213 11.59 10.81 8.12
N LYS A 214 11.99 12.09 8.15
CA LYS A 214 11.88 12.92 9.36
C LYS A 214 10.44 12.97 9.86
N ILE A 215 9.46 13.32 9.02
CA ILE A 215 8.08 13.40 9.50
C ILE A 215 7.51 12.03 9.88
N LEU A 216 7.89 10.96 9.18
CA LEU A 216 7.44 9.60 9.51
C LEU A 216 7.99 9.13 10.85
N THR A 217 9.23 9.48 11.17
CA THR A 217 9.85 9.16 12.48
C THR A 217 9.24 10.01 13.61
N GLU A 218 8.96 11.28 13.36
CA GLU A 218 8.24 12.17 14.30
C GLU A 218 6.83 11.65 14.58
N ASN A 219 6.08 11.31 13.53
CA ASN A 219 4.73 10.78 13.64
C ASN A 219 4.69 9.42 14.38
N ASN A 220 5.75 8.63 14.25
CA ASN A 220 5.92 7.39 15.00
C ASN A 220 6.61 7.58 16.36
N SER A 221 6.91 8.80 16.78
CA SER A 221 7.62 9.11 18.04
C SER A 221 8.89 8.29 18.24
N CYS A 222 9.66 8.07 17.17
CA CYS A 222 10.93 7.35 17.24
C CYS A 222 11.96 8.15 18.06
N MET A 223 12.80 7.46 18.84
CA MET A 223 13.93 8.09 19.52
C MET A 223 15.01 8.51 18.52
N GLN A 224 15.82 9.48 18.90
CA GLN A 224 17.00 9.85 18.12
C GLN A 224 17.99 8.68 18.03
N GLY A 225 18.50 8.45 16.82
CA GLY A 225 19.51 7.44 16.51
C GLY A 225 19.06 6.46 15.43
N THR A 226 19.98 6.13 14.53
CA THR A 226 19.76 5.19 13.44
C THR A 226 20.87 4.14 13.40
N LYS A 227 20.58 2.99 12.79
CA LYS A 227 21.61 2.02 12.39
C LYS A 227 21.55 1.86 10.89
N THR A 228 22.67 2.09 10.24
CA THR A 228 22.84 1.85 8.82
C THR A 228 23.56 0.51 8.62
N GLU A 229 23.02 -0.29 7.71
CA GLU A 229 23.59 -1.58 7.30
C GLU A 229 23.65 -1.59 5.78
N VAL A 230 24.82 -1.92 5.22
CA VAL A 230 24.95 -2.19 3.78
C VAL A 230 24.22 -3.50 3.49
N ILE A 231 23.34 -3.49 2.48
CA ILE A 231 22.71 -4.70 1.96
C ILE A 231 23.71 -5.37 1.02
N GLU A 232 23.88 -6.68 1.14
CA GLU A 232 24.73 -7.46 0.24
C GLU A 232 24.28 -7.26 -1.21
N ASP A 233 25.22 -6.83 -2.04
CA ASP A 233 24.98 -6.59 -3.46
C ASP A 233 25.13 -7.92 -4.21
N THR A 234 24.01 -8.41 -4.76
CA THR A 234 23.94 -9.69 -5.47
C THR A 234 23.86 -9.52 -6.98
N GLU A 235 23.79 -8.29 -7.46
CA GLU A 235 23.62 -7.95 -8.88
C GLU A 235 24.83 -7.13 -9.36
N ASP A 236 25.07 -7.12 -10.68
CA ASP A 236 26.16 -6.34 -11.30
C ASP A 236 25.55 -5.21 -12.12
N ASP A 237 25.00 -4.20 -11.43
CA ASP A 237 24.21 -3.11 -12.04
C ASP A 237 24.69 -1.70 -11.64
N ASP A 238 25.91 -1.60 -11.09
CA ASP A 238 26.53 -0.38 -10.55
C ASP A 238 25.72 0.32 -9.44
N CYS A 239 24.68 -0.33 -8.90
CA CYS A 239 23.92 0.15 -7.76
C CYS A 239 24.44 -0.47 -6.45
N LYS A 240 24.12 0.18 -5.33
CA LYS A 240 24.35 -0.36 -3.98
C LYS A 240 23.14 -0.02 -3.16
N ALA A 241 22.84 -0.86 -2.18
CA ALA A 241 21.72 -0.63 -1.29
C ALA A 241 22.19 -0.49 0.17
N GLU A 242 21.70 0.54 0.84
CA GLU A 242 21.88 0.73 2.28
C GLU A 242 20.53 0.74 2.97
N LYS A 243 20.46 0.14 4.17
CA LYS A 243 19.28 0.09 5.02
C LYS A 243 19.53 0.88 6.29
N GLU A 244 18.84 1.98 6.45
CA GLU A 244 18.81 2.77 7.67
C GLU A 244 17.57 2.43 8.49
N THR A 245 17.78 1.98 9.74
CA THR A 245 16.69 1.64 10.67
C THR A 245 16.62 2.66 11.81
N TYR A 246 15.42 3.19 12.04
CA TYR A 246 15.07 4.09 13.13
C TYR A 246 14.39 3.30 14.25
N TYR A 247 14.84 3.46 15.49
CA TYR A 247 14.46 2.57 16.60
C TYR A 247 13.57 3.25 17.64
N LYS A 248 13.00 2.39 18.51
CA LYS A 248 12.23 2.78 19.71
C LYS A 248 11.08 3.74 19.39
N CYS A 249 10.39 3.45 18.30
CA CYS A 249 9.16 4.13 17.93
C CYS A 249 8.00 3.65 18.80
N ALA A 250 6.95 4.47 18.88
CA ALA A 250 5.73 4.19 19.62
C ALA A 250 5.07 2.89 19.11
N ASP A 251 4.39 2.20 20.02
CA ASP A 251 3.61 0.98 19.76
C ASP A 251 4.39 -0.15 19.06
N GLY A 252 5.71 -0.17 19.22
CA GLY A 252 6.57 -1.17 18.59
C GLY A 252 6.70 -1.03 17.08
N THR A 253 6.29 0.11 16.53
CA THR A 253 6.45 0.42 15.10
C THR A 253 7.92 0.53 14.71
N LYS A 254 8.19 0.46 13.41
CA LYS A 254 9.52 0.62 12.83
C LYS A 254 9.46 1.58 11.66
N VAL A 255 10.46 2.45 11.53
CA VAL A 255 10.69 3.22 10.31
C VAL A 255 12.04 2.79 9.75
N ILE A 256 12.04 2.39 8.48
CA ILE A 256 13.21 1.92 7.76
C ILE A 256 13.26 2.67 6.43
N LEU A 257 14.45 3.14 6.07
CA LEU A 257 14.76 3.66 4.74
C LEU A 257 15.72 2.69 4.06
N VAL A 258 15.45 2.37 2.80
CA VAL A 258 16.37 1.72 1.88
C VAL A 258 16.65 2.67 0.72
N THR A 259 17.93 2.85 0.41
CA THR A 259 18.41 3.71 -0.69
C THR A 259 19.43 3.03 -1.56
#